data_AF-A0A7V5FH36-F1
#
_entry.id   AF-A0A7V5FH36-F1
#
_cell.length_a   1.000
_cell.length_b   1.000
_cell.length_c   1.000
_cell.angle_alpha   90.00
_cell.angle_beta   90.00
_cell.angle_gamma   90.00
#
_symmetry.space_group_name_H-M   'P 1'
#
loop_
_entity.id
_entity.type
_entity.pdbx_description
1 polymer ?
#
loop_
_entity_poly.entity_id
_entity_poly.type
_entity_poly.pdbx_seq_one_letter_code
_entity_poly.pdbx_strand_id
1 'polypeptide(L)' 'MPVKIALLNFLYAVVGVLIGILFAIASYKLFDRVTHFSFAKELEKGNLAVGVVVGGLFIMIGIMIGLIIGLGLN' A
#
# COMPACT_ATOMS: atom_id res chain seq x y z
N MET A 1 25.98 -21.26 0.37
CA MET A 1 25.20 -21.03 -0.86
C MET A 1 23.70 -20.77 -0.60
N PRO A 2 22.99 -21.39 0.37
CA PRO A 2 21.55 -21.10 0.59
C PRO A 2 21.27 -19.77 1.32
N VAL A 3 22.12 -19.40 2.30
CA VAL A 3 21.93 -18.17 3.11
C VAL A 3 22.01 -16.90 2.25
N LYS A 4 22.87 -16.89 1.23
CA LYS A 4 23.07 -15.72 0.35
C LYS A 4 21.82 -15.44 -0.50
N ILE A 5 21.13 -16.49 -0.95
CA ILE A 5 19.89 -16.42 -1.74
C ILE A 5 18.75 -15.95 -0.83
N ALA A 6 18.60 -16.56 0.35
CA ALA A 6 17.60 -16.14 1.33
C ALA A 6 17.75 -14.65 1.71
N LEU A 7 18.98 -14.16 1.87
CA LEU A 7 19.25 -12.76 2.20
C LEU A 7 18.89 -11.82 1.04
N LEU A 8 19.15 -12.22 -0.20
CA LEU A 8 18.76 -11.47 -1.40
C LEU A 8 17.24 -11.38 -1.51
N ASN A 9 16.55 -12.50 -1.35
CA ASN A 9 15.10 -12.63 -1.39
C ASN A 9 14.42 -11.77 -0.32
N PHE A 10 14.97 -11.77 0.89
CA PHE A 10 14.49 -10.90 1.96
C PHE A 10 14.68 -9.42 1.61
N LEU A 11 15.82 -9.04 1.03
CA LEU A 11 16.07 -7.67 0.58
C LEU A 11 15.08 -7.26 -0.53
N TYR A 12 14.80 -8.14 -1.49
CA TYR A 12 13.78 -7.92 -2.52
C TYR A 12 12.40 -7.69 -1.91
N ALA A 13 12.00 -8.51 -0.94
CA ALA A 13 10.71 -8.35 -0.27
C ALA A 13 10.61 -6.99 0.47
N VAL A 14 11.65 -6.60 1.21
CA VAL A 14 11.69 -5.31 1.92
C VAL A 14 11.62 -4.14 0.95
N VAL A 15 12.43 -4.16 -0.11
CA VAL A 15 12.42 -3.10 -1.14
C VAL A 15 11.06 -3.04 -1.84
N GLY A 16 10.48 -4.18 -2.17
CA GLY A 16 9.16 -4.27 -2.78
C GLY A 16 8.08 -3.63 -1.90
N VAL A 17 8.06 -3.94 -0.60
CA VAL A 17 7.10 -3.35 0.35
C VAL A 17 7.29 -1.84 0.44
N LEU A 18 8.53 -1.35 0.50
CA LEU A 18 8.80 0.10 0.53
C LEU A 18 8.30 0.82 -0.72
N ILE A 19 8.53 0.25 -1.91
CA ILE A 19 8.02 0.79 -3.17
C ILE A 19 6.49 0.76 -3.19
N GLY A 20 5.89 -0.32 -2.73
CA GLY A 20 4.44 -0.46 -2.65
C GLY A 20 3.79 0.59 -1.76
N ILE A 21 4.35 0.85 -0.58
CA ILE A 21 3.88 1.91 0.34
C ILE A 21 4.03 3.28 -0.31
N LEU A 22 5.15 3.56 -0.99
CA LEU A 22 5.35 4.80 -1.74
C LEU A 22 4.25 5.01 -2.79
N PHE A 23 3.88 3.96 -3.53
CA PHE A 23 2.79 4.00 -4.51
C PHE A 23 1.41 4.20 -3.87
N ALA A 24 1.17 3.61 -2.69
CA ALA A 24 -0.08 3.82 -1.95
C ALA A 24 -0.22 5.31 -1.52
N ILE A 25 0.87 5.90 -1.00
CA ILE A 25 0.90 7.33 -0.64
C ILE A 25 0.71 8.21 -1.88
N ALA A 26 1.39 7.89 -2.99
CA ALA A 26 1.26 8.62 -4.24
C ALA A 26 -0.18 8.57 -4.77
N SER A 27 -0.82 7.41 -4.72
CA SER A 27 -2.22 7.23 -5.11
C SER A 27 -3.15 8.09 -4.26
N TYR A 28 -3.01 8.05 -2.94
CA TYR A 28 -3.81 8.89 -2.03
C TYR A 28 -3.66 10.37 -2.35
N LYS A 29 -2.41 10.82 -2.51
CA LYS A 29 -2.10 12.23 -2.80
C LYS A 29 -2.61 12.67 -4.17
N LEU A 30 -2.58 11.78 -5.17
CA LEU A 30 -3.14 12.05 -6.49
C LEU A 30 -4.67 12.18 -6.41
N PHE A 31 -5.34 11.30 -5.68
CA PHE A 31 -6.78 11.37 -5.45
C PHE A 31 -7.20 12.65 -4.74
N ASP A 32 -6.51 13.03 -3.65
CA ASP A 32 -6.76 14.26 -2.90
C ASP A 32 -6.51 15.53 -3.75
N ARG A 33 -5.63 15.45 -4.76
CA ARG A 33 -5.39 16.56 -5.70
C ARG A 33 -6.45 16.65 -6.80
N VAL A 34 -6.97 15.52 -7.27
CA VAL A 34 -8.00 15.45 -8.31
C VAL A 34 -9.37 15.82 -7.75
N THR A 35 -9.63 15.43 -6.49
CA THR A 35 -10.87 15.77 -5.80
C THR A 35 -10.75 17.14 -5.15
N HIS A 36 -11.71 18.04 -5.41
CA HIS A 36 -11.74 19.39 -4.82
C HIS A 36 -12.13 19.40 -3.33
N PHE A 37 -12.08 18.25 -2.64
CA PHE A 37 -12.44 18.09 -1.24
C PHE A 37 -11.34 17.34 -0.51
N SER A 38 -11.17 17.65 0.78
CA SER A 38 -10.19 16.97 1.62
C SER A 38 -10.75 15.63 2.12
N PHE A 39 -10.07 14.54 1.76
CA PHE A 39 -10.42 13.18 2.21
C PHE A 39 -10.48 13.07 3.73
N ALA A 40 -9.51 13.64 4.44
CA ALA A 40 -9.44 13.58 5.90
C ALA A 40 -10.66 14.25 6.56
N LYS A 41 -11.07 15.42 6.06
CA LYS A 41 -12.24 16.15 6.59
C LYS A 41 -13.54 15.42 6.31
N GLU A 42 -13.70 14.84 5.12
CA GLU A 42 -14.90 14.08 4.77
C GLU A 42 -14.98 12.76 5.55
N LEU A 43 -13.85 12.11 5.80
CA LEU A 43 -13.79 10.94 6.67
C LEU A 43 -14.20 11.28 8.12
N GLU A 44 -13.72 12.40 8.67
CA GLU A 44 -14.08 12.85 10.02
C GLU A 44 -15.58 13.19 10.15
N LYS A 45 -16.18 13.75 9.10
CA LYS A 45 -17.63 13.99 9.03
C LYS A 45 -18.47 12.73 8.89
N GLY A 46 -17.85 11.55 8.77
CA GLY A 46 -18.56 10.28 8.60
C GLY A 46 -19.07 10.03 7.18
N ASN A 47 -18.42 10.61 6.16
CA ASN A 47 -18.80 10.35 4.77
C ASN A 47 -18.51 8.88 4.41
N LEU A 48 -19.59 8.10 4.23
CA LEU A 48 -19.52 6.68 3.93
C LEU A 48 -18.70 6.39 2.66
N ALA A 49 -18.81 7.23 1.62
CA ALA A 49 -18.08 7.02 0.37
C ALA A 49 -16.57 7.08 0.61
N VAL A 50 -16.11 8.06 1.39
CA VAL A 50 -14.69 8.19 1.77
C VAL A 50 -14.25 7.04 2.66
N GLY A 51 -15.09 6.61 3.59
CA GLY A 51 -14.83 5.43 4.44
C GLY A 51 -14.60 4.16 3.62
N VAL A 52 -15.41 3.91 2.59
CA VAL A 52 -15.25 2.77 1.68
C VAL A 52 -13.93 2.84 0.91
N VAL A 53 -13.53 4.03 0.43
CA VAL A 53 -12.25 4.21 -0.26
C VAL A 53 -11.06 3.91 0.66
N VAL A 54 -11.09 4.40 1.91
CA VAL A 54 -10.04 4.11 2.90
C VAL A 54 -10.01 2.62 3.25
N GLY A 55 -11.17 1.97 3.39
CA GLY A 55 -11.25 0.52 3.56
C GLY A 55 -10.62 -0.24 2.38
N GLY A 56 -10.89 0.17 1.15
CA GLY A 56 -10.28 -0.39 -0.06
C GLY A 56 -8.76 -0.21 -0.10
N LEU A 57 -8.24 0.95 0.34
CA LEU A 57 -6.80 1.20 0.46
C LEU A 57 -6.12 0.19 1.41
N PHE A 58 -6.72 -0.11 2.57
CA PHE A 58 -6.18 -1.10 3.50
C PHE A 58 -6.18 -2.52 2.92
N ILE A 59 -7.27 -2.92 2.25
CA ILE A 59 -7.35 -4.22 1.57
C ILE A 59 -6.26 -4.33 0.49
N MET A 60 -6.09 -3.29 -0.32
CA MET A 60 -5.04 -3.25 -1.35
C MET A 60 -3.64 -3.40 -0.76
N ILE A 61 -3.32 -2.66 0.32
CA ILE A 61 -2.02 -2.76 1.00
C ILE A 61 -1.79 -4.17 1.54
N GLY A 62 -2.81 -4.79 2.14
CA GLY A 62 -2.71 -6.16 2.65
C GLY A 62 -2.41 -7.18 1.55
N ILE A 63 -3.14 -7.13 0.44
CA ILE A 63 -2.91 -8.01 -0.73
C ILE A 63 -1.52 -7.79 -1.30
N MET A 64 -1.12 -6.53 -1.47
CA MET A 64 0.18 -6.15 -2.03
C MET A 64 1.34 -6.70 -1.19
N ILE A 65 1.31 -6.49 0.14
CA ILE A 65 2.35 -6.99 1.04
C ILE A 65 2.39 -8.53 1.01
N GLY A 66 1.22 -9.18 1.07
CA GLY A 66 1.12 -10.64 0.99
C GLY A 66 1.73 -11.19 -0.30
N LEU A 67 1.47 -10.55 -1.44
CA LEU A 67 2.02 -10.94 -2.73
C LEU A 67 3.54 -10.74 -2.79
N ILE A 68 4.06 -9.61 -2.32
CA ILE A 68 5.50 -9.31 -2.34
C ILE A 68 6.28 -10.32 -1.48
N ILE A 69 5.78 -10.63 -0.29
CA ILE A 69 6.41 -11.62 0.60
C ILE A 69 6.29 -13.02 -0.01
N GLY A 70 5.11 -13.39 -0.52
CA GLY A 70 4.87 -14.70 -1.12
C GLY A 70 5.75 -14.96 -2.36
N LEU A 71 5.91 -13.96 -3.22
CA LEU A 71 6.79 -14.04 -4.40
C LEU A 71 8.28 -13.93 -4.03
N GLY A 72 8.61 -13.19 -2.97
CA GLY A 72 9.99 -13.03 -2.51
C GLY A 72 10.58 -14.28 -1.86
N LEU A 73 9.75 -15.24 -1.41
CA LEU A 73 10.21 -16.47 -0.74
C LEU A 73 10.24 -17.71 -1.66
N ASN A 74 9.89 -17.56 -2.94
CA ASN A 74 9.93 -18.61 -3.97
C ASN A 74 11.23 -18.56 -4.77
#